data_AF-A0A699U8D9-F1
#
_entry.id   AF-A0A699U8D9-F1
#
_cell.length_a   1.000
_cell.length_b   1.000
_cell.length_c   1.000
_cell.angle_alpha   90.00
_cell.angle_beta   90.00
_cell.angle_gamma   90.00
#
_symmetry.space_group_name_H-M   'P 1'
#
loop_
_entity.id
_entity.type
_entity.pdbx_description
1 polymer ?
#
loop_
_entity_poly.entity_id
_entity_poly.type
_entity_poly.pdbx_seq_one_letter_code
_entity_poly.pdbx_strand_id
1 'polypeptide(L)'
;GIKRKPMEFQVGDKVMLKVSPWKGVVRFGKRGKLNPRYVGPFKVLERVGDIAYNLDLPEELSRVHNTFHVSNLKKCHADEPLVVPLDGLHFDDKLHFVEEPVEIIDREVKRLKRSQIPLGKVRWNSKRGLESTWEREDQFRKKHPHLFARTAST
;
A
#
# COMPACT_ATOMS: atom_id res chain seq x y z
N GLY A 1 -4.52 -14.10 29.54
CA GLY A 1 -4.49 -13.24 28.34
C GLY A 1 -5.84 -12.58 28.18
N ILE A 2 -5.87 -11.27 27.91
CA ILE A 2 -7.12 -10.51 27.70
C ILE A 2 -7.79 -11.03 26.41
N LYS A 3 -8.96 -11.68 26.53
CA LYS A 3 -9.81 -12.01 25.37
C LYS A 3 -10.27 -10.69 24.75
N ARG A 4 -9.69 -10.30 23.62
CA ARG A 4 -10.21 -9.18 22.83
C ARG A 4 -11.58 -9.59 22.31
N LYS A 5 -12.62 -8.82 22.64
CA LYS A 5 -13.92 -8.94 21.96
C LYS A 5 -13.69 -8.74 20.45
N PRO A 6 -14.33 -9.52 19.57
CA PRO A 6 -14.32 -9.22 18.15
C PRO A 6 -14.82 -7.79 17.94
N MET A 7 -14.20 -7.06 17.01
CA MET A 7 -14.80 -5.79 16.58
C MET A 7 -16.11 -6.10 15.88
N GLU A 8 -17.18 -5.45 16.30
CA GLU A 8 -18.49 -5.55 15.65
C GLU A 8 -18.88 -4.18 15.10
N PHE A 9 -19.49 -4.21 13.92
CA PHE A 9 -19.99 -3.05 13.20
C PHE A 9 -21.49 -3.23 12.96
N GLN A 10 -22.23 -2.13 12.95
CA GLN A 10 -23.64 -2.10 12.65
C GLN A 10 -23.89 -1.63 11.22
N VAL A 11 -25.06 -1.98 10.67
CA VAL A 11 -25.51 -1.41 9.40
C VAL A 11 -25.59 0.11 9.52
N GLY A 12 -24.98 0.81 8.58
CA GLY A 12 -24.85 2.27 8.60
C GLY A 12 -23.56 2.79 9.21
N ASP A 13 -22.77 1.96 9.92
CA ASP A 13 -21.47 2.38 10.43
C ASP A 13 -20.54 2.79 9.30
N LYS A 14 -19.72 3.81 9.56
CA LYS A 14 -18.61 4.22 8.69
C LYS A 14 -17.34 3.50 9.10
N VAL A 15 -16.80 2.70 8.19
CA VAL A 15 -15.59 1.90 8.42
C VAL A 15 -14.53 2.21 7.40
N MET A 16 -13.29 1.97 7.80
CA MET A 16 -12.12 2.08 6.96
C MET A 16 -11.71 0.69 6.47
N LEU A 17 -11.42 0.56 5.18
CA LEU A 17 -10.99 -0.68 4.55
C LEU A 17 -9.47 -0.74 4.46
N LYS A 18 -8.90 -1.86 4.91
CA LYS A 18 -7.47 -2.14 4.82
C LYS A 18 -7.06 -2.50 3.41
N VAL A 19 -6.07 -1.79 2.89
CA VAL A 19 -5.44 -1.99 1.58
C VAL A 19 -3.93 -2.20 1.73
N SER A 20 -3.31 -2.82 0.73
CA SER A 20 -1.88 -3.14 0.77
C SER A 20 -1.14 -2.48 -0.39
N PRO A 21 -0.13 -1.63 -0.15
CA PRO A 21 0.64 -1.08 -1.26
C PRO A 21 1.48 -2.17 -1.92
N TRP A 22 1.62 -2.09 -3.24
CA TRP A 22 2.43 -2.98 -4.06
C TRP A 22 3.47 -2.17 -4.84
N LYS A 23 4.76 -2.34 -4.53
CA LYS A 23 5.84 -1.55 -5.15
C LYS A 23 6.38 -2.11 -6.47
N GLY A 24 5.76 -3.17 -7.00
CA GLY A 24 6.07 -3.72 -8.34
C GLY A 24 7.47 -4.34 -8.50
N VAL A 25 8.38 -4.17 -7.53
CA VAL A 25 9.78 -4.61 -7.58
C VAL A 25 10.08 -5.53 -6.40
N VAL A 26 10.82 -6.61 -6.68
CA VAL A 26 11.29 -7.56 -5.67
C VAL A 26 12.44 -6.91 -4.93
N ARG A 27 12.20 -6.55 -3.66
CA ARG A 27 13.23 -5.92 -2.81
C ARG A 27 14.38 -6.88 -2.55
N PHE A 28 15.60 -6.38 -2.60
CA PHE A 28 16.77 -7.12 -2.15
C PHE A 28 16.89 -7.01 -0.62
N GLY A 29 16.63 -8.10 0.12
CA GLY A 29 16.69 -8.15 1.59
C GLY A 29 15.39 -8.61 2.24
N LYS A 30 15.19 -8.29 3.54
CA LYS A 30 13.95 -8.63 4.26
C LYS A 30 12.76 -7.93 3.60
N ARG A 31 11.68 -8.68 3.34
CA ARG A 31 10.35 -8.16 2.98
C ARG A 31 9.85 -7.28 4.12
N GLY A 32 10.26 -6.01 4.14
CA GLY A 32 9.68 -5.01 5.04
C GLY A 32 8.21 -4.89 4.68
N LYS A 33 7.34 -5.53 5.48
CA LYS A 33 5.89 -5.44 5.36
C LYS A 33 5.56 -3.95 5.33
N LEU A 34 5.03 -3.48 4.19
CA LEU A 34 4.52 -2.12 4.15
C LEU A 34 3.39 -2.03 5.17
N ASN A 35 3.32 -0.90 5.87
CA ASN A 35 2.24 -0.67 6.79
C ASN A 35 0.92 -0.73 6.00
N PRO A 36 -0.02 -1.62 6.36
CA PRO A 36 -1.33 -1.63 5.74
C PRO A 36 -1.93 -0.23 5.82
N ARG A 37 -2.48 0.23 4.70
CA ARG A 37 -3.13 1.53 4.66
C ARG A 37 -4.63 1.32 4.77
N TYR A 38 -5.32 2.37 5.15
CA TYR A 38 -6.75 2.35 5.29
C TYR A 38 -7.34 3.40 4.35
N VAL A 39 -8.39 3.02 3.62
CA VAL A 39 -9.14 3.90 2.71
C VAL A 39 -10.62 3.90 3.11
N GLY A 40 -11.34 4.94 2.71
CA GLY A 40 -12.72 5.18 3.13
C GLY A 40 -12.89 6.58 3.74
N PRO A 41 -13.97 6.83 4.49
CA PRO A 41 -14.90 5.86 5.06
C PRO A 41 -15.90 5.25 4.06
N PHE A 42 -16.25 3.98 4.26
CA PHE A 42 -17.33 3.29 3.55
C PHE A 42 -18.45 2.92 4.52
N LYS A 43 -19.68 2.94 4.03
CA LYS A 43 -20.86 2.57 4.83
C LYS A 43 -21.00 1.05 4.87
N VAL A 44 -21.26 0.48 6.04
CA VAL A 44 -21.66 -0.93 6.17
C VAL A 44 -23.10 -1.08 5.68
N LEU A 45 -23.31 -1.92 4.67
CA LEU A 45 -24.64 -2.22 4.11
C LEU A 45 -25.33 -3.35 4.88
N GLU A 46 -24.59 -4.43 5.13
CA GLU A 46 -25.11 -5.60 5.86
C GLU A 46 -23.97 -6.42 6.47
N ARG A 47 -24.33 -7.27 7.42
CA ARG A 47 -23.43 -8.27 8.01
C ARG A 47 -23.64 -9.60 7.29
N VAL A 48 -22.56 -10.20 6.80
CA VAL A 48 -22.55 -11.49 6.11
C VAL A 48 -21.93 -12.53 7.05
N GLY A 49 -22.78 -13.34 7.68
CA GLY A 49 -22.36 -14.31 8.69
C GLY A 49 -21.71 -13.66 9.91
N ASP A 50 -20.88 -14.41 10.63
CA ASP A 50 -20.35 -13.94 11.91
C ASP A 50 -19.17 -12.96 11.78
N ILE A 51 -18.43 -13.01 10.67
CA ILE A 51 -17.10 -12.41 10.57
C ILE A 51 -16.89 -11.55 9.32
N ALA A 52 -17.91 -11.27 8.51
CA ALA A 52 -17.80 -10.46 7.30
C ALA A 52 -18.92 -9.42 7.17
N TYR A 53 -18.67 -8.39 6.37
CA TYR A 53 -19.58 -7.27 6.13
C TYR A 53 -19.53 -6.84 4.68
N ASN A 54 -20.68 -6.47 4.13
CA ASN A 54 -20.78 -5.81 2.82
C ASN A 54 -20.65 -4.30 2.99
N LEU A 55 -19.83 -3.67 2.16
CA LEU A 55 -19.60 -2.23 2.16
C LEU A 55 -20.20 -1.56 0.93
N ASP A 56 -20.60 -0.31 1.12
CA ASP A 56 -20.94 0.62 0.04
C ASP A 56 -19.65 1.14 -0.57
N LEU A 57 -19.20 0.49 -1.65
CA LEU A 57 -17.95 0.81 -2.34
C LEU A 57 -18.22 1.76 -3.50
N PRO A 58 -17.33 2.75 -3.72
CA PRO A 58 -17.43 3.65 -4.86
C PRO A 58 -16.91 2.97 -6.14
N GLU A 59 -17.14 3.60 -7.29
CA GLU A 59 -16.86 3.02 -8.61
C GLU A 59 -15.37 2.69 -8.82
N GLU A 60 -14.46 3.40 -8.16
CA GLU A 60 -13.02 3.13 -8.20
C GLU A 60 -12.66 1.74 -7.66
N LEU A 61 -13.51 1.15 -6.81
CA LEU A 61 -13.36 -0.19 -6.25
C LEU A 61 -14.37 -1.19 -6.83
N SER A 62 -15.07 -0.86 -7.92
CA SER A 62 -16.08 -1.72 -8.57
C SER A 62 -15.59 -3.12 -8.96
N ARG A 63 -14.29 -3.31 -9.18
CA ARG A 63 -13.68 -4.61 -9.48
C ARG A 63 -13.47 -5.49 -8.26
N VAL A 64 -13.58 -4.92 -7.06
CA VAL A 64 -13.39 -5.62 -5.79
C VAL A 64 -14.74 -6.08 -5.27
N HIS A 65 -14.80 -7.32 -4.78
CA HIS A 65 -15.98 -7.78 -4.05
C HIS A 65 -16.23 -6.91 -2.83
N ASN A 66 -17.49 -6.51 -2.64
CA ASN A 66 -17.87 -5.62 -1.53
C ASN A 66 -17.95 -6.31 -0.16
N THR A 67 -17.74 -7.62 -0.09
CA THR A 67 -17.71 -8.41 1.15
C THR A 67 -16.31 -8.48 1.74
N PHE A 68 -16.13 -8.01 2.98
CA PHE A 68 -14.84 -8.02 3.66
C PHE A 68 -14.91 -8.68 5.04
N HIS A 69 -13.88 -9.47 5.34
CA HIS A 69 -13.68 -10.01 6.67
C HIS A 69 -13.38 -8.89 7.68
N VAL A 70 -13.88 -9.03 8.91
CA VAL A 70 -13.77 -8.06 10.01
C VAL A 70 -12.34 -7.60 10.29
N SER A 71 -11.34 -8.46 10.08
CA SER A 71 -9.91 -8.14 10.26
C SER A 71 -9.34 -7.14 9.23
N ASN A 72 -10.06 -6.91 8.13
CA ASN A 72 -9.73 -5.91 7.13
C ASN A 72 -10.44 -4.57 7.39
N LEU A 73 -11.28 -4.48 8.41
CA LEU A 73 -12.05 -3.28 8.72
C LEU A 73 -11.49 -2.60 9.97
N LYS A 74 -11.65 -1.28 10.03
CA LYS A 74 -11.33 -0.46 11.21
C LYS A 74 -12.41 0.60 11.42
N LYS A 75 -12.75 0.89 12.67
CA LYS A 75 -13.69 1.98 13.00
C LYS A 75 -13.12 3.31 12.52
N CYS A 76 -13.93 4.09 11.81
CA CYS A 76 -13.56 5.44 11.42
C CYS A 76 -13.65 6.35 12.65
N HIS A 77 -12.51 6.86 13.14
CA HIS A 77 -12.48 7.91 14.16
C HIS A 77 -12.17 9.25 13.48
N ALA A 78 -12.81 10.33 13.93
CA ALA A 78 -12.70 11.65 13.30
C ALA A 78 -11.25 12.18 13.24
N ASP A 79 -10.40 11.75 14.16
CA ASP A 79 -9.03 12.21 14.28
C ASP A 79 -8.01 11.31 13.57
N GLU A 80 -8.45 10.34 12.75
CA GLU A 80 -7.52 9.38 12.15
C GLU A 80 -6.83 9.96 10.91
N PRO A 81 -5.56 10.36 11.00
CA PRO A 81 -4.89 11.01 9.91
C PRO A 81 -4.44 9.96 8.90
N LEU A 82 -4.94 8.70 8.87
CA LEU A 82 -4.46 7.53 8.09
C LEU A 82 -5.19 7.25 6.77
N VAL A 83 -6.23 8.01 6.44
CA VAL A 83 -7.01 7.89 5.20
C VAL A 83 -6.13 8.20 3.98
N VAL A 84 -5.96 7.24 3.06
CA VAL A 84 -5.38 7.54 1.74
C VAL A 84 -6.52 7.94 0.80
N PRO A 85 -6.45 9.10 0.12
CA PRO A 85 -7.45 9.48 -0.87
C PRO A 85 -7.50 8.44 -2.00
N LEU A 86 -8.72 7.99 -2.33
CA LEU A 86 -8.98 7.05 -3.41
C LEU A 86 -8.64 7.65 -4.78
N ASP A 87 -8.80 8.96 -4.95
CA ASP A 87 -8.60 9.69 -6.21
C ASP A 87 -7.24 9.37 -6.86
N GLY A 88 -7.26 8.75 -8.03
CA GLY A 88 -6.05 8.40 -8.78
C GLY A 88 -5.29 7.17 -8.29
N LEU A 89 -5.86 6.36 -7.39
CA LEU A 89 -5.35 5.02 -7.07
C LEU A 89 -6.16 3.95 -7.79
N HIS A 90 -5.48 3.12 -8.59
CA HIS A 90 -6.08 1.92 -9.16
C HIS A 90 -5.84 0.74 -8.22
N PHE A 91 -6.91 0.08 -7.80
CA PHE A 91 -6.85 -1.14 -6.99
C PHE A 91 -7.11 -2.38 -7.85
N ASP A 92 -6.35 -3.44 -7.59
CA ASP A 92 -6.67 -4.77 -8.12
C ASP A 92 -7.79 -5.45 -7.30
N ASP A 93 -8.22 -6.62 -7.76
CA ASP A 93 -9.21 -7.49 -7.11
C ASP A 93 -8.80 -7.93 -5.68
N LYS A 94 -7.54 -7.73 -5.31
CA LYS A 94 -6.93 -8.11 -4.03
C LYS A 94 -6.64 -6.90 -3.13
N LEU A 95 -7.20 -5.73 -3.44
CA LEU A 95 -6.97 -4.48 -2.70
C LEU A 95 -5.50 -4.04 -2.68
N HIS A 96 -4.73 -4.41 -3.70
CA HIS A 96 -3.41 -3.84 -3.93
C HIS A 96 -3.50 -2.61 -4.81
N PHE A 97 -2.72 -1.59 -4.48
CA PHE A 97 -2.48 -0.46 -5.37
C PHE A 97 -0.99 -0.33 -5.65
N VAL A 98 -0.65 0.13 -6.85
CA VAL A 98 0.75 0.35 -7.23
C VAL A 98 1.22 1.69 -6.68
N GLU A 99 2.37 1.70 -6.01
CA GLU A 99 3.06 2.95 -5.69
C GLU A 99 4.05 3.28 -6.80
N GLU A 100 3.93 4.48 -7.35
CA GLU A 100 4.82 4.95 -8.39
C GLU A 100 6.15 5.44 -7.79
N PRO A 101 7.29 5.04 -8.36
CA PRO A 101 8.57 5.59 -7.96
C PRO A 101 8.75 7.00 -8.54
N VAL A 102 9.22 7.93 -7.71
CA VAL A 102 9.38 9.34 -8.09
C VAL A 102 10.79 9.60 -8.59
N GLU A 103 11.80 9.17 -7.81
CA GLU A 103 13.20 9.40 -8.13
C GLU A 103 14.12 8.47 -7.33
N ILE A 104 15.38 8.41 -7.75
CA ILE A 104 16.45 7.77 -6.99
C ILE A 104 17.16 8.86 -6.20
N ILE A 105 17.01 8.85 -4.88
CA ILE A 105 17.52 9.90 -3.98
C ILE A 105 18.92 9.61 -3.45
N ASP A 106 19.40 8.35 -3.55
CA ASP A 106 20.71 7.94 -3.07
C ASP A 106 21.17 6.65 -3.78
N ARG A 107 22.47 6.35 -3.74
CA ARG A 107 23.06 5.14 -4.34
C ARG A 107 24.15 4.56 -3.45
N GLU A 108 24.11 3.26 -3.24
CA GLU A 108 25.10 2.51 -2.46
C GLU A 108 25.52 1.25 -3.20
N VAL A 109 26.79 0.85 -3.08
CA VAL A 109 27.26 -0.45 -3.60
C VAL A 109 27.52 -1.39 -2.44
N LYS A 110 26.69 -2.43 -2.31
CA LYS A 110 26.92 -3.48 -1.30
C LYS A 110 27.95 -4.47 -1.81
N ARG A 111 29.13 -4.50 -1.17
CA ARG A 111 30.17 -5.51 -1.42
C ARG A 111 29.85 -6.81 -0.68
N LEU A 112 29.78 -7.90 -1.43
CA LEU A 112 29.79 -9.27 -0.93
C LEU A 112 31.12 -9.93 -1.28
N LYS A 113 31.37 -11.13 -0.74
CA LYS A 113 32.65 -11.86 -0.95
C LYS A 113 33.03 -12.06 -2.42
N ARG A 114 32.05 -12.16 -3.33
CA ARG A 114 32.26 -12.44 -4.77
C ARG A 114 31.53 -11.48 -5.71
N SER A 115 30.86 -10.45 -5.19
CA SER A 115 30.06 -9.57 -6.03
C SER A 115 29.90 -8.19 -5.44
N GLN A 116 29.61 -7.24 -6.32
CA GLN A 116 29.20 -5.89 -5.98
C GLN A 116 27.76 -5.71 -6.46
N ILE A 117 26.88 -5.25 -5.58
CA ILE A 117 25.47 -5.06 -5.89
C ILE A 117 25.14 -3.57 -5.77
N PRO A 118 24.97 -2.87 -6.90
CA PRO A 118 24.48 -1.49 -6.88
C PRO A 118 23.03 -1.44 -6.41
N LEU A 119 22.77 -0.59 -5.43
CA LEU A 119 21.47 -0.32 -4.85
C LEU A 119 21.15 1.16 -5.04
N GLY A 120 19.94 1.45 -5.53
CA GLY A 120 19.38 2.79 -5.56
C GLY A 120 18.35 2.95 -4.45
N LYS A 121 18.42 4.04 -3.69
CA LYS A 121 17.38 4.43 -2.75
C LYS A 121 16.27 5.12 -3.53
N VAL A 122 15.17 4.42 -3.72
CA VAL A 122 14.02 4.89 -4.49
C VAL A 122 13.06 5.61 -3.55
N ARG A 123 12.71 6.86 -3.87
CA ARG A 123 11.61 7.58 -3.24
C ARG A 123 10.31 7.24 -3.96
N TRP A 124 9.29 6.89 -3.19
CA TRP A 124 7.97 6.52 -3.72
C TRP A 124 6.98 7.67 -3.57
N ASN A 125 6.01 7.74 -4.48
CA ASN A 125 4.90 8.70 -4.44
C ASN A 125 3.86 8.26 -3.41
N SER A 126 4.29 8.13 -2.16
CA SER A 126 3.37 7.92 -1.05
C SER A 126 2.73 9.26 -0.71
N LYS A 127 1.42 9.39 -0.94
CA LYS A 127 0.59 10.57 -0.60
C LYS A 127 0.69 11.00 0.89
N ARG A 128 1.47 10.31 1.72
CA ARG A 128 1.66 10.52 3.16
C ARG A 128 3.09 10.89 3.57
N GLY A 129 4.04 11.02 2.63
CA GLY A 129 5.41 11.44 2.91
C GLY A 129 6.49 10.46 2.44
N LEU A 130 7.73 10.72 2.84
CA LEU A 130 8.98 10.16 2.31
C LEU A 130 9.15 8.65 2.60
N GLU A 131 8.35 7.80 1.97
CA GLU A 131 8.67 6.39 1.90
C GLU A 131 9.80 6.17 0.90
N SER A 132 10.90 5.57 1.37
CA SER A 132 12.01 5.16 0.51
C SER A 132 12.41 3.71 0.76
N THR A 133 12.88 3.03 -0.29
CA THR A 133 13.40 1.66 -0.20
C THR A 133 14.69 1.53 -0.99
N TRP A 134 15.55 0.62 -0.57
CA TRP A 134 16.75 0.26 -1.33
C TRP A 134 16.41 -0.84 -2.33
N GLU A 135 16.51 -0.53 -3.62
CA GLU A 135 16.21 -1.45 -4.72
C GLU A 135 17.47 -1.73 -5.53
N ARG A 136 17.58 -2.94 -6.07
CA ARG A 136 18.68 -3.31 -6.98
C ARG A 136 18.58 -2.52 -8.28
N GLU A 137 19.61 -1.77 -8.62
CA GLU A 137 19.56 -0.89 -9.79
C GLU A 137 19.32 -1.65 -11.09
N ASP A 138 19.92 -2.82 -11.26
CA ASP A 138 19.81 -3.62 -12.48
C ASP A 138 18.38 -4.09 -12.75
N GLN A 139 17.65 -4.48 -11.70
CA GLN A 139 16.24 -4.86 -11.81
C GLN A 139 15.33 -3.64 -11.92
N PHE A 140 15.62 -2.61 -11.13
CA PHE A 140 14.81 -1.40 -11.07
C PHE A 140 14.86 -0.64 -12.41
N ARG A 141 16.04 -0.55 -13.03
CA ARG A 141 16.26 0.09 -14.34
C ARG A 141 15.49 -0.58 -15.47
N LYS A 142 15.31 -1.91 -15.44
CA LYS A 142 14.50 -2.62 -16.45
C LYS A 142 13.03 -2.21 -16.41
N LYS A 143 12.50 -1.91 -15.21
CA LYS A 143 11.09 -1.54 -15.00
C LYS A 143 10.85 -0.03 -15.11
N HIS A 144 11.80 0.77 -14.65
CA HIS A 144 11.69 2.23 -14.60
C HIS A 144 12.94 2.90 -15.21
N PRO A 145 13.23 2.68 -16.51
CA PRO A 145 14.44 3.20 -17.14
C PRO A 145 14.49 4.73 -17.14
N HIS A 146 13.33 5.39 -17.20
CA HIS A 146 13.20 6.85 -17.18
C HIS A 146 13.78 7.50 -15.92
N LEU A 147 13.79 6.79 -14.77
CA LEU A 147 14.37 7.30 -13.52
C LEU A 147 15.91 7.30 -13.51
N PHE A 148 16.54 6.63 -14.48
CA PHE A 148 17.99 6.58 -14.63
C PHE A 148 18.49 7.49 -15.76
N ALA A 149 17.60 8.05 -16.58
CA ALA A 149 17.96 8.84 -17.75
C ALA A 149 18.39 10.28 -17.41
N ARG A 150 18.18 10.75 -16.18
CA ARG A 150 18.44 12.14 -15.77
C ARG A 150 19.58 12.26 -14.76
N THR A 151 20.80 12.07 -15.26
CA THR A 151 22.03 12.64 -14.66
C THR A 151 22.92 13.14 -15.80
N ALA A 152 22.44 14.16 -16.50
CA ALA A 152 23.26 15.04 -17.32
C ALA A 152 22.63 16.43 -17.21
N SER A 153 22.90 17.08 -16.08
CA SER A 153 22.76 18.52 -15.93
C SER A 153 24.17 18.99 -15.62
N THR A 154 24.74 19.69 -16.58
CA THR A 154 26.07 20.31 -16.61
C THR A 154 26.37 21.12 -15.37
#